data_AF-A0A7X0MH38-F1
#
_entry.id   AF-A0A7X0MH38-F1
#
_cell.length_a   1.000
_cell.length_b   1.000
_cell.length_c   1.000
_cell.angle_alpha   90.00
_cell.angle_beta   90.00
_cell.angle_gamma   90.00
#
_symmetry.space_group_name_H-M   'P 1'
#
loop_
_entity.id
_entity.type
_entity.pdbx_description
1 polymer ?
#
loop_
_entity_poly.entity_id
_entity_poly.type
_entity_poly.pdbx_seq_one_letter_code
_entity_poly.pdbx_strand_id
1 'polypeptide(L)'
;MATPEEQKTGQDSAQAAGFKPAEKKEKLSLQESLDKLARVGGFDLLEATVDGLQNLNPERKARKQIFLTGDEKKKEREELKKKIQLWIDVLEDSDSVASMTTKSTEKLLAAEENLNKNIASALETTRELEQAYRSVNLFYQNTEADKLKNVVLLNASMDQIKDLDNPRFVDFVSDELKQKYDRLDLRENYSLMVIPGYMGSNKVVEKWGKVAYENKAMLVTDFADLDQPDDVIDLFTAANLTGADAFRSNVIMTCNWLVGRGKVSEVGEEDDLTVPGSAALAGKMYYTLMSQVTAGKKHGAINDIDGVKFDLKKSEISHLERIGLVPMVNEYGKVMAFSAKTLFNGDNIGLQTYSVVRVFDYVTKVLFDFLNRRAFENWTSKTEQDLRGQIVKFLDSIQGPDRLIERFKIMRFERDDLQKDKIHLDIHITPYFPAKSFVVKLDGQKGEDEETTWSSEYAQQ
;
A
#
# COMPACT_ATOMS: atom_id res chain seq x y z
N MET A 1 -66.22 0.07 55.15
CA MET A 1 -67.11 -1.07 54.80
C MET A 1 -66.17 -2.19 54.35
N ALA A 2 -65.88 -3.15 55.24
CA ALA A 2 -66.45 -4.51 55.21
C ALA A 2 -66.04 -5.23 53.90
N THR A 3 -65.26 -6.32 53.87
CA THR A 3 -64.97 -7.39 54.85
C THR A 3 -63.74 -8.20 54.38
N PRO A 4 -62.96 -8.79 55.30
CA PRO A 4 -62.02 -9.89 55.06
C PRO A 4 -62.69 -11.27 55.26
N GLU A 5 -61.92 -12.32 54.97
CA GLU A 5 -62.12 -13.75 55.29
C GLU A 5 -62.97 -14.59 54.33
N GLU A 6 -62.28 -15.43 53.56
CA GLU A 6 -62.54 -16.86 53.65
C GLU A 6 -61.22 -17.64 53.63
N GLN A 7 -61.20 -18.64 54.48
CA GLN A 7 -60.07 -19.30 55.10
C GLN A 7 -60.33 -20.80 54.96
N LYS A 8 -59.26 -21.61 55.04
CA LYS A 8 -59.23 -23.07 55.31
C LYS A 8 -59.25 -23.97 54.06
N THR A 9 -58.48 -25.05 53.93
CA THR A 9 -57.56 -25.84 54.80
C THR A 9 -56.97 -26.91 53.85
N GLY A 10 -55.68 -27.29 53.86
CA GLY A 10 -54.97 -28.15 54.82
C GLY A 10 -54.17 -29.22 54.00
N GLN A 11 -52.84 -29.31 54.16
CA GLN A 11 -52.06 -30.47 54.70
C GLN A 11 -52.22 -31.79 53.90
N ASP A 12 -51.21 -32.58 53.48
CA ASP A 12 -49.77 -32.75 53.71
C ASP A 12 -49.19 -33.47 52.45
N SER A 13 -47.93 -33.36 52.03
CA SER A 13 -46.78 -34.15 52.54
C SER A 13 -45.66 -34.20 51.47
N ALA A 14 -44.44 -34.54 51.90
CA ALA A 14 -43.27 -35.04 51.15
C ALA A 14 -42.14 -34.05 50.74
N GLN A 15 -41.19 -33.91 51.68
CA GLN A 15 -39.75 -34.22 51.55
C GLN A 15 -38.85 -33.45 50.54
N ALA A 16 -37.96 -32.66 51.15
CA ALA A 16 -36.50 -32.70 51.01
C ALA A 16 -35.87 -32.63 49.60
N ALA A 17 -35.40 -31.42 49.26
CA ALA A 17 -34.13 -31.25 48.56
C ALA A 17 -33.39 -30.06 49.18
N GLY A 18 -32.37 -30.36 49.98
CA GLY A 18 -31.55 -29.37 50.65
C GLY A 18 -30.76 -28.52 49.66
N PHE A 19 -31.06 -27.22 49.63
CA PHE A 19 -30.19 -26.23 49.03
C PHE A 19 -29.01 -26.02 50.00
N LYS A 20 -27.83 -26.58 49.68
CA LYS A 20 -26.57 -26.21 50.35
C LYS A 20 -26.19 -24.80 49.88
N PRO A 21 -26.21 -23.76 50.74
CA PRO A 21 -25.58 -22.50 50.41
C PRO A 21 -24.07 -22.76 50.32
N ALA A 22 -23.42 -22.22 49.29
CA ALA A 22 -21.98 -22.25 49.16
C ALA A 22 -21.31 -21.79 50.48
N GLU A 23 -20.37 -22.59 50.99
CA GLU A 23 -19.58 -22.27 52.17
C GLU A 23 -18.90 -20.91 51.99
N LYS A 24 -19.40 -19.89 52.70
CA LYS A 24 -18.62 -18.67 52.93
C LYS A 24 -17.44 -19.06 53.82
N LYS A 25 -16.23 -19.16 53.25
CA LYS A 25 -14.98 -19.13 54.03
C LYS A 25 -15.10 -17.98 55.06
N GLU A 26 -15.05 -18.29 56.35
CA GLU A 26 -15.14 -17.30 57.42
C GLU A 26 -14.11 -16.19 57.20
N LYS A 27 -14.53 -14.92 57.23
CA LYS A 27 -13.60 -13.79 57.22
C LYS A 27 -12.89 -13.76 58.57
N LEU A 28 -11.68 -14.32 58.64
CA LEU A 28 -10.76 -14.17 59.77
C LEU A 28 -10.62 -12.68 60.12
N SER A 29 -10.57 -12.35 61.42
CA SER A 29 -10.31 -10.97 61.82
C SER A 29 -8.89 -10.55 61.41
N LEU A 30 -8.68 -9.25 61.18
CA LEU A 30 -7.36 -8.71 60.80
C LEU A 30 -6.29 -9.10 61.83
N GLN A 31 -6.66 -9.11 63.11
CA GLN A 31 -5.80 -9.47 64.23
C GLN A 31 -5.40 -10.95 64.17
N GLU A 32 -6.36 -11.87 64.01
CA GLU A 32 -6.09 -13.31 63.92
C GLU A 32 -5.28 -13.68 62.67
N SER A 33 -5.44 -12.91 61.59
CA SER A 33 -4.67 -13.10 60.34
C SER A 33 -3.22 -12.65 60.52
N LEU A 34 -3.00 -11.53 61.21
CA LEU A 34 -1.67 -11.03 61.57
C LEU A 34 -0.96 -11.95 62.57
N ASP A 35 -1.68 -12.52 63.54
CA ASP A 35 -1.13 -13.47 64.51
C ASP A 35 -0.69 -14.80 63.86
N LYS A 36 -1.41 -15.25 62.83
CA LYS A 36 -1.00 -16.41 62.02
C LYS A 36 0.24 -16.10 61.18
N LEU A 37 0.30 -14.91 60.56
CA LEU A 37 1.46 -14.45 59.79
C LEU A 37 2.71 -14.25 60.67
N ALA A 38 2.54 -13.80 61.91
CA ALA A 38 3.63 -13.62 62.87
C ALA A 38 4.43 -14.91 63.14
N ARG A 39 3.81 -16.09 63.01
CA ARG A 39 4.49 -17.39 63.19
C ARG A 39 5.44 -17.77 62.06
N VAL A 40 5.33 -17.13 60.90
CA VAL A 40 6.07 -17.50 59.67
C VAL A 40 7.01 -16.37 59.20
N GLY A 41 7.07 -15.24 59.92
CA GLY A 41 7.91 -14.09 59.56
C GLY A 41 7.19 -12.73 59.58
N GLY A 42 5.90 -12.70 59.92
CA GLY A 42 5.13 -11.46 60.08
C GLY A 42 4.85 -10.73 58.76
N PHE A 43 4.41 -9.47 58.87
CA PHE A 43 4.12 -8.63 57.71
C PHE A 43 5.39 -8.19 56.98
N ASP A 44 6.54 -8.17 57.66
CA ASP A 44 7.85 -7.81 57.08
C ASP A 44 8.29 -8.79 55.98
N LEU A 45 7.95 -10.08 56.12
CA LEU A 45 8.17 -11.07 55.07
C LEU A 45 7.36 -10.73 53.80
N LEU A 46 6.11 -10.28 53.96
CA LEU A 46 5.26 -9.87 52.84
C LEU A 46 5.74 -8.58 52.19
N GLU A 47 6.29 -7.64 52.97
CA GLU A 47 6.93 -6.42 52.46
C GLU A 47 8.17 -6.71 51.61
N ALA A 48 8.93 -7.74 51.96
CA ALA A 48 10.13 -8.14 51.23
C ALA A 48 9.81 -8.98 49.97
N THR A 49 8.70 -9.73 49.99
CA THR A 49 8.37 -10.68 48.91
C THR A 49 7.49 -10.07 47.83
N VAL A 50 6.61 -9.12 48.17
CA VAL A 50 5.70 -8.49 47.21
C VAL A 50 5.93 -6.99 47.16
N ASP A 51 6.42 -6.54 46.01
CA ASP A 51 6.69 -5.13 45.78
C ASP A 51 5.41 -4.26 45.85
N GLY A 52 5.49 -3.14 46.57
CA GLY A 52 4.37 -2.23 46.84
C GLY A 52 3.52 -2.56 48.08
N LEU A 53 3.67 -3.75 48.68
CA LEU A 53 2.88 -4.18 49.86
C LEU A 53 3.26 -3.40 51.14
N GLN A 54 4.43 -2.74 51.15
CA GLN A 54 4.87 -1.78 52.18
C GLN A 54 3.89 -0.62 52.41
N ASN A 55 3.12 -0.25 51.37
CA ASN A 55 2.11 0.81 51.48
C ASN A 55 0.85 0.35 52.22
N LEU A 56 0.69 -0.96 52.49
CA LEU A 56 -0.45 -1.55 53.19
C LEU A 56 -0.13 -1.99 54.64
N ASN A 57 1.08 -1.72 55.12
CA ASN A 57 1.52 -2.10 56.46
C ASN A 57 0.61 -1.54 57.57
N PRO A 58 0.03 -2.40 58.44
CA PRO A 58 -0.81 -1.98 59.56
C PRO A 58 -0.11 -1.04 60.56
N GLU A 59 1.21 -1.13 60.70
CA GLU A 59 2.00 -0.29 61.63
C GLU A 59 2.16 1.14 61.10
N ARG A 60 2.18 1.32 59.77
CA ARG A 60 2.35 2.62 59.10
C ARG A 60 0.99 3.23 58.72
N LYS A 61 0.17 3.54 59.73
CA LYS A 61 -1.22 4.02 59.58
C LYS A 61 -1.40 5.20 58.61
N ALA A 62 -0.54 6.22 58.69
CA ALA A 62 -0.63 7.40 57.81
C ALA A 62 -0.36 7.06 56.33
N ARG A 63 0.66 6.25 56.06
CA ARG A 63 1.02 5.82 54.70
C ARG A 63 -0.05 4.93 54.08
N LYS A 64 -0.62 4.03 54.87
CA LYS A 64 -1.76 3.19 54.48
C LYS A 64 -3.00 4.01 54.16
N GLN A 65 -3.33 5.02 54.98
CA GLN A 65 -4.49 5.86 54.75
C GLN A 65 -4.32 6.69 53.48
N ILE A 66 -3.16 7.32 53.28
CA ILE A 66 -2.83 8.07 52.05
C ILE A 66 -2.88 7.15 50.82
N PHE A 67 -2.36 5.93 50.91
CA PHE A 67 -2.40 4.96 49.81
C PHE A 67 -3.82 4.48 49.49
N LEU A 68 -4.70 4.33 50.48
CA LEU A 68 -6.08 3.88 50.30
C LEU A 68 -7.05 4.99 49.88
N THR A 69 -6.79 6.25 50.23
CA THR A 69 -7.70 7.37 49.93
C THR A 69 -7.22 8.29 48.80
N GLY A 70 -5.93 8.29 48.46
CA GLY A 70 -5.40 9.16 47.40
C GLY A 70 -5.82 8.70 45.99
N ASP A 71 -6.30 9.61 45.15
CA ASP A 71 -6.71 9.30 43.77
C ASP A 71 -5.53 9.05 42.83
N GLU A 72 -4.40 9.70 43.06
CA GLU A 72 -3.18 9.54 42.26
C GLU A 72 -2.61 8.11 42.29
N LYS A 73 -2.91 7.35 43.35
CA LYS A 73 -2.42 5.97 43.56
C LYS A 73 -3.40 4.89 43.14
N LYS A 74 -4.47 5.25 42.41
CA LYS A 74 -5.50 4.30 41.97
C LYS A 74 -4.95 3.19 41.07
N LYS A 75 -4.07 3.53 40.12
CA LYS A 75 -3.40 2.54 39.24
C LYS A 75 -2.51 1.58 40.04
N GLU A 76 -1.68 2.13 40.94
CA GLU A 76 -0.81 1.33 41.83
C GLU A 76 -1.62 0.38 42.73
N ARG A 77 -2.79 0.81 43.22
CA ARG A 77 -3.69 -0.06 44.01
C ARG A 77 -4.25 -1.21 43.20
N GLU A 78 -4.68 -0.97 41.96
CA GLU A 78 -5.21 -2.01 41.08
C GLU A 78 -4.13 -3.02 40.69
N GLU A 79 -2.92 -2.55 40.40
CA GLU A 79 -1.76 -3.41 40.14
C GLU A 79 -1.37 -4.24 41.36
N LEU A 80 -1.28 -3.62 42.54
CA LEU A 80 -0.95 -4.33 43.79
C LEU A 80 -2.03 -5.38 44.12
N LYS A 81 -3.31 -5.06 43.90
CA LYS A 81 -4.40 -6.02 44.07
C LYS A 81 -4.25 -7.22 43.14
N LYS A 82 -3.91 -7.01 41.87
CA LYS A 82 -3.65 -8.09 40.91
C LYS A 82 -2.43 -8.93 41.32
N LYS A 83 -1.32 -8.30 41.73
CA LYS A 83 -0.13 -9.00 42.22
C LYS A 83 -0.45 -9.88 43.43
N ILE A 84 -1.17 -9.34 44.41
CA ILE A 84 -1.59 -10.10 45.61
C ILE A 84 -2.49 -11.26 45.22
N GLN A 85 -3.46 -11.06 44.32
CA GLN A 85 -4.31 -12.15 43.84
C GLN A 85 -3.50 -13.26 43.17
N LEU A 86 -2.52 -12.90 42.34
CA LEU A 86 -1.67 -13.86 41.64
C LEU A 86 -0.82 -14.69 42.62
N TRP A 87 -0.29 -14.06 43.68
CA TRP A 87 0.39 -14.76 44.76
C TRP A 87 -0.56 -15.69 45.55
N ILE A 88 -1.79 -15.25 45.84
CA ILE A 88 -2.79 -16.08 46.50
C ILE A 88 -3.10 -17.31 45.65
N ASP A 89 -3.35 -17.12 44.34
CA ASP A 89 -3.68 -18.21 43.43
C ASP A 89 -2.52 -19.22 43.34
N VAL A 90 -1.26 -18.75 43.31
CA VAL A 90 -0.08 -19.64 43.29
C VAL A 90 0.08 -20.40 44.61
N LEU A 91 -0.18 -19.76 45.76
CA LEU A 91 -0.05 -20.37 47.08
C LEU A 91 -1.21 -21.31 47.43
N GLU A 92 -2.43 -21.05 46.95
CA GLU A 92 -3.58 -21.95 47.13
C GLU A 92 -3.49 -23.17 46.20
N ASP A 93 -2.90 -23.01 45.00
CA ASP A 93 -2.76 -24.09 44.03
C ASP A 93 -1.54 -25.00 44.28
N SER A 94 -0.57 -24.64 45.15
CA SER A 94 0.74 -25.33 45.18
C SER A 94 1.20 -25.75 46.58
N ASP A 95 1.56 -27.03 46.75
CA ASP A 95 2.01 -27.57 48.03
C ASP A 95 3.55 -27.51 48.25
N SER A 96 4.31 -27.17 47.20
CA SER A 96 5.78 -27.09 47.24
C SER A 96 6.36 -25.98 46.36
N VAL A 97 7.58 -25.55 46.66
CA VAL A 97 8.31 -24.56 45.85
C VAL A 97 8.51 -25.03 44.41
N ALA A 98 8.80 -26.33 44.20
CA ALA A 98 8.93 -26.89 42.87
C ALA A 98 7.60 -26.84 42.09
N SER A 99 6.47 -27.17 42.73
CA SER A 99 5.15 -27.06 42.10
C SER A 99 4.73 -25.63 41.79
N MET A 100 5.12 -24.65 42.63
CA MET A 100 4.86 -23.23 42.35
C MET A 100 5.57 -22.79 41.07
N THR A 101 6.84 -23.19 40.90
CA THR A 101 7.61 -22.87 39.70
C THR A 101 6.97 -23.51 38.48
N THR A 102 6.66 -24.81 38.51
CA THR A 102 6.04 -25.51 37.38
C THR A 102 4.71 -24.90 36.98
N LYS A 103 3.80 -24.64 37.94
CA LYS A 103 2.49 -24.05 37.67
C LYS A 103 2.58 -22.61 37.18
N SER A 104 3.55 -21.84 37.67
CA SER A 104 3.78 -20.48 37.19
C SER A 104 4.29 -20.49 35.75
N THR A 105 5.19 -21.42 35.41
CA THR A 105 5.65 -21.63 34.03
C THR A 105 4.51 -22.10 33.12
N GLU A 106 3.65 -23.01 33.57
CA GLU A 106 2.47 -23.44 32.81
C GLU A 106 1.48 -22.28 32.59
N LYS A 107 1.19 -21.48 33.62
CA LYS A 107 0.33 -20.29 33.49
C LYS A 107 0.95 -19.24 32.55
N LEU A 108 2.27 -19.07 32.59
CA LEU A 108 3.00 -18.18 31.68
C LEU A 108 2.89 -18.67 30.23
N LEU A 109 3.16 -19.96 29.98
CA LEU A 109 3.04 -20.56 28.64
C LEU A 109 1.61 -20.46 28.11
N ALA A 110 0.60 -20.72 28.95
CA ALA A 110 -0.81 -20.58 28.56
C ALA A 110 -1.20 -19.12 28.26
N ALA A 111 -0.64 -18.16 29.00
CA ALA A 111 -0.86 -16.73 28.76
C ALA A 111 -0.17 -16.27 27.47
N GLU A 112 1.05 -16.73 27.20
CA GLU A 112 1.78 -16.47 25.95
C GLU A 112 1.04 -17.07 24.76
N GLU A 113 0.57 -18.31 24.85
CA GLU A 113 -0.21 -18.95 23.79
C GLU A 113 -1.51 -18.18 23.50
N ASN A 114 -2.22 -17.73 24.54
CA ASN A 114 -3.42 -16.93 24.39
C ASN A 114 -3.10 -15.55 23.78
N LEU A 115 -2.03 -14.90 24.23
CA LEU A 115 -1.58 -13.62 23.67
C LEU A 115 -1.26 -13.77 22.19
N ASN A 116 -0.47 -14.78 21.80
CA ASN A 116 -0.10 -15.04 20.42
C ASN A 116 -1.31 -15.34 19.54
N LYS A 117 -2.29 -16.11 20.04
CA LYS A 117 -3.57 -16.33 19.34
C LYS A 117 -4.35 -15.03 19.11
N ASN A 118 -4.41 -14.15 20.12
CA ASN A 118 -5.09 -12.87 19.99
C ASN A 118 -4.36 -11.93 19.03
N ILE A 119 -3.03 -11.90 19.06
CA ILE A 119 -2.23 -11.11 18.11
C ILE A 119 -2.42 -11.64 16.69
N ALA A 120 -2.35 -12.97 16.47
CA ALA A 120 -2.61 -13.57 15.17
C ALA A 120 -3.99 -13.17 14.62
N SER A 121 -5.04 -13.25 15.47
CA SER A 121 -6.39 -12.83 15.10
C SER A 121 -6.46 -11.33 14.76
N ALA A 122 -5.74 -10.49 15.49
CA ALA A 122 -5.70 -9.05 15.24
C ALA A 122 -4.97 -8.71 13.93
N LEU A 123 -3.84 -9.37 13.66
CA LEU A 123 -3.09 -9.19 12.41
C LEU A 123 -3.93 -9.65 11.20
N GLU A 124 -4.58 -10.79 11.29
CA GLU A 124 -5.43 -11.29 10.20
C GLU A 124 -6.63 -10.36 9.94
N THR A 125 -7.30 -9.88 11.00
CA THR A 125 -8.45 -8.97 10.86
C THR A 125 -8.03 -7.60 10.30
N THR A 126 -6.81 -7.16 10.59
CA THR A 126 -6.31 -5.83 10.16
C THR A 126 -5.51 -5.89 8.87
N ARG A 127 -5.27 -7.07 8.30
CA ARG A 127 -4.38 -7.31 7.16
C ARG A 127 -4.72 -6.45 5.94
N GLU A 128 -5.98 -6.45 5.52
CA GLU A 128 -6.44 -5.66 4.36
C GLU A 128 -6.29 -4.14 4.61
N LEU A 129 -6.61 -3.69 5.82
CA LEU A 129 -6.49 -2.30 6.21
C LEU A 129 -5.02 -1.87 6.26
N GLU A 130 -4.16 -2.71 6.83
CA GLU A 130 -2.72 -2.50 6.88
C GLU A 130 -2.14 -2.38 5.45
N GLN A 131 -2.51 -3.30 4.55
CA GLN A 131 -2.09 -3.27 3.15
C GLN A 131 -2.54 -1.99 2.43
N ALA A 132 -3.79 -1.58 2.61
CA ALA A 132 -4.34 -0.37 1.97
C ALA A 132 -3.63 0.90 2.46
N TYR A 133 -3.49 1.08 3.78
CA TYR A 133 -2.81 2.26 4.34
C TYR A 133 -1.32 2.27 4.06
N ARG A 134 -0.66 1.11 4.02
CA ARG A 134 0.75 1.01 3.57
C ARG A 134 0.89 1.42 2.10
N SER A 135 -0.04 1.00 1.23
CA SER A 135 -0.05 1.40 -0.19
C SER A 135 -0.13 2.93 -0.33
N VAL A 136 -1.03 3.57 0.41
CA VAL A 136 -1.18 5.03 0.43
C VAL A 136 0.08 5.69 0.98
N ASN A 137 0.64 5.19 2.09
CA ASN A 137 1.89 5.72 2.63
C ASN A 137 3.04 5.61 1.61
N LEU A 138 3.18 4.47 0.94
CA LEU A 138 4.19 4.28 -0.10
C LEU A 138 4.05 5.27 -1.24
N PHE A 139 2.83 5.59 -1.68
CA PHE A 139 2.62 6.65 -2.68
C PHE A 139 3.22 7.98 -2.20
N TYR A 140 2.88 8.43 -0.99
CA TYR A 140 3.38 9.70 -0.45
C TYR A 140 4.90 9.70 -0.25
N GLN A 141 5.48 8.66 0.36
CA GLN A 141 6.93 8.57 0.60
C GLN A 141 7.74 8.58 -0.70
N ASN A 142 7.17 8.02 -1.77
CA ASN A 142 7.82 7.96 -3.07
C ASN A 142 7.60 9.20 -3.94
N THR A 143 6.69 10.11 -3.55
CA THR A 143 6.56 11.42 -4.22
C THR A 143 7.69 12.39 -3.91
N GLU A 144 8.46 12.16 -2.84
CA GLU A 144 9.60 13.00 -2.40
C GLU A 144 9.27 14.50 -2.30
N ALA A 145 8.02 14.85 -2.02
CA ALA A 145 7.54 16.23 -1.97
C ALA A 145 6.73 16.50 -0.70
N ASP A 146 7.02 17.63 -0.04
CA ASP A 146 6.34 18.03 1.20
C ASP A 146 4.84 18.32 1.00
N LYS A 147 4.46 18.79 -0.20
CA LYS A 147 3.08 19.13 -0.53
C LYS A 147 2.73 18.73 -1.94
N LEU A 148 1.74 17.84 -2.04
CA LEU A 148 1.15 17.45 -3.31
C LEU A 148 0.00 18.38 -3.70
N LYS A 149 -0.19 18.53 -5.01
CA LYS A 149 -1.31 19.28 -5.59
C LYS A 149 -2.17 18.31 -6.39
N ASN A 150 -3.47 18.55 -6.40
CA ASN A 150 -4.44 17.79 -7.19
C ASN A 150 -4.42 16.26 -6.93
N VAL A 151 -4.46 15.88 -5.64
CA VAL A 151 -4.58 14.48 -5.21
C VAL A 151 -5.98 14.28 -4.63
N VAL A 152 -6.68 13.28 -5.15
CA VAL A 152 -7.99 12.86 -4.65
C VAL A 152 -7.91 11.38 -4.30
N LEU A 153 -8.32 11.03 -3.08
CA LEU A 153 -8.37 9.67 -2.60
C LEU A 153 -9.83 9.22 -2.59
N LEU A 154 -10.11 8.12 -3.30
CA LEU A 154 -11.42 7.50 -3.34
C LEU A 154 -11.32 6.13 -2.67
N ASN A 155 -12.16 5.89 -1.67
CA ASN A 155 -12.22 4.60 -1.00
C ASN A 155 -13.18 3.69 -1.75
N ALA A 156 -12.68 2.53 -2.19
CA ALA A 156 -13.47 1.47 -2.80
C ALA A 156 -12.84 0.10 -2.51
N SER A 157 -13.67 -0.92 -2.35
CA SER A 157 -13.20 -2.30 -2.29
C SER A 157 -12.87 -2.83 -3.69
N MET A 158 -12.02 -3.85 -3.76
CA MET A 158 -11.70 -4.48 -5.04
C MET A 158 -12.91 -5.12 -5.72
N ASP A 159 -13.88 -5.59 -4.95
CA ASP A 159 -15.13 -6.11 -5.51
C ASP A 159 -15.92 -5.02 -6.24
N GLN A 160 -15.98 -3.80 -5.68
CA GLN A 160 -16.64 -2.66 -6.33
C GLN A 160 -15.91 -2.21 -7.60
N ILE A 161 -14.58 -2.33 -7.64
CA ILE A 161 -13.77 -1.96 -8.81
C ILE A 161 -13.94 -2.98 -9.96
N LYS A 162 -14.19 -4.24 -9.61
CA LYS A 162 -14.38 -5.37 -10.53
C LYS A 162 -15.82 -5.54 -11.00
N ASP A 163 -16.79 -5.00 -10.25
CA ASP A 163 -18.21 -5.09 -10.56
C ASP A 163 -18.57 -4.23 -11.78
N LEU A 164 -18.79 -4.91 -12.92
CA LEU A 164 -19.26 -4.28 -14.15
C LEU A 164 -20.80 -4.29 -14.26
N ASP A 165 -21.49 -5.06 -13.41
CA ASP A 165 -22.94 -5.16 -13.41
C ASP A 165 -23.57 -3.98 -12.66
N ASN A 166 -22.89 -3.47 -11.63
CA ASN A 166 -23.23 -2.23 -10.94
C ASN A 166 -22.12 -1.17 -11.11
N PRO A 167 -22.05 -0.49 -12.27
CA PRO A 167 -20.95 0.41 -12.60
C PRO A 167 -20.98 1.74 -11.84
N ARG A 168 -21.79 1.90 -10.79
CA ARG A 168 -21.96 3.18 -10.07
C ARG A 168 -20.63 3.82 -9.67
N PHE A 169 -19.66 3.02 -9.22
CA PHE A 169 -18.35 3.52 -8.85
C PHE A 169 -17.50 3.89 -10.07
N VAL A 170 -17.47 3.02 -11.09
CA VAL A 170 -16.73 3.26 -12.34
C VAL A 170 -17.26 4.51 -13.04
N ASP A 171 -18.58 4.68 -13.11
CA ASP A 171 -19.23 5.82 -13.73
C ASP A 171 -18.97 7.10 -12.94
N PHE A 172 -18.99 7.06 -11.60
CA PHE A 172 -18.62 8.19 -10.77
C PHE A 172 -17.18 8.67 -11.04
N VAL A 173 -16.21 7.74 -11.11
CA VAL A 173 -14.81 8.09 -11.41
C VAL A 173 -14.66 8.60 -12.84
N SER A 174 -15.33 7.95 -13.80
CA SER A 174 -15.35 8.35 -15.21
C SER A 174 -15.91 9.77 -15.37
N ASP A 175 -17.00 10.09 -14.69
CA ASP A 175 -17.64 11.41 -14.71
C ASP A 175 -16.75 12.47 -14.05
N GLU A 176 -16.10 12.18 -12.92
CA GLU A 176 -15.13 13.09 -12.30
C GLU A 176 -13.98 13.41 -13.25
N LEU A 177 -13.37 12.39 -13.88
CA LEU A 177 -12.29 12.59 -14.85
C LEU A 177 -12.76 13.40 -16.06
N LYS A 178 -13.93 13.06 -16.62
CA LYS A 178 -14.54 13.77 -17.76
C LYS A 178 -14.87 15.20 -17.42
N GLN A 179 -15.48 15.48 -16.28
CA GLN A 179 -15.83 16.83 -15.84
C GLN A 179 -14.61 17.73 -15.66
N LYS A 180 -13.45 17.18 -15.29
CA LYS A 180 -12.20 17.95 -15.20
C LYS A 180 -11.48 18.07 -16.55
N TYR A 181 -11.58 17.07 -17.41
CA TYR A 181 -10.96 17.08 -18.74
C TYR A 181 -11.77 17.82 -19.81
N ASP A 182 -13.08 17.95 -19.67
CA ASP A 182 -13.96 18.68 -20.61
C ASP A 182 -14.01 20.19 -20.31
N ARG A 183 -13.24 20.66 -19.32
CA ARG A 183 -13.13 22.11 -19.06
C ARG A 183 -12.29 22.77 -20.14
N LEU A 184 -12.75 23.92 -20.62
CA LEU A 184 -12.04 24.72 -21.62
C LEU A 184 -10.60 25.07 -21.22
N ASP A 185 -10.38 25.33 -19.92
CA ASP A 185 -9.07 25.71 -19.37
C ASP A 185 -8.22 24.52 -18.90
N LEU A 186 -8.78 23.29 -18.95
CA LEU A 186 -8.17 22.03 -18.51
C LEU A 186 -7.56 22.10 -17.10
N ARG A 187 -8.00 23.05 -16.26
CA ARG A 187 -7.48 23.22 -14.91
C ARG A 187 -7.99 22.11 -14.01
N GLU A 188 -7.12 21.65 -13.11
CA GLU A 188 -7.38 20.55 -12.16
C GLU A 188 -7.59 19.18 -12.84
N ASN A 189 -7.21 19.01 -14.11
CA ASN A 189 -7.25 17.69 -14.73
C ASN A 189 -6.21 16.74 -14.12
N TYR A 190 -6.49 15.45 -14.22
CA TYR A 190 -5.64 14.40 -13.67
C TYR A 190 -4.68 13.86 -14.72
N SER A 191 -3.50 13.44 -14.28
CA SER A 191 -2.46 12.83 -15.12
C SER A 191 -2.26 11.35 -14.81
N LEU A 192 -2.54 10.92 -13.58
CA LEU A 192 -2.40 9.55 -13.10
C LEU A 192 -3.73 9.09 -12.51
N MET A 193 -4.09 7.83 -12.76
CA MET A 193 -5.16 7.09 -12.10
C MET A 193 -4.53 5.85 -11.49
N VAL A 194 -4.56 5.72 -10.17
CA VAL A 194 -3.85 4.65 -9.46
C VAL A 194 -4.89 3.72 -8.85
N ILE A 195 -4.87 2.45 -9.24
CA ILE A 195 -5.74 1.40 -8.71
C ILE A 195 -4.85 0.28 -8.19
N PRO A 196 -4.46 0.32 -6.90
CA PRO A 196 -3.57 -0.68 -6.33
C PRO A 196 -4.20 -2.08 -6.28
N GLY A 197 -3.42 -3.08 -6.69
CA GLY A 197 -3.83 -4.48 -6.69
C GLY A 197 -4.39 -4.98 -8.03
N TYR A 198 -4.74 -6.27 -8.08
CA TYR A 198 -5.14 -6.94 -9.30
C TYR A 198 -6.65 -6.85 -9.60
N MET A 199 -6.97 -6.16 -10.70
CA MET A 199 -8.35 -5.99 -11.21
C MET A 199 -8.94 -7.25 -11.87
N GLY A 200 -8.19 -8.34 -12.03
CA GLY A 200 -8.73 -9.59 -12.54
C GLY A 200 -8.92 -9.57 -14.06
N SER A 201 -10.17 -9.73 -14.51
CA SER A 201 -10.48 -10.03 -15.91
C SER A 201 -10.08 -8.91 -16.89
N ASN A 202 -9.76 -9.30 -18.12
CA ASN A 202 -9.44 -8.38 -19.22
C ASN A 202 -10.55 -7.35 -19.47
N LYS A 203 -11.82 -7.71 -19.26
CA LYS A 203 -12.97 -6.80 -19.42
C LYS A 203 -12.92 -5.61 -18.47
N VAL A 204 -12.53 -5.85 -17.21
CA VAL A 204 -12.42 -4.81 -16.18
C VAL A 204 -11.26 -3.87 -16.52
N VAL A 205 -10.09 -4.44 -16.84
CA VAL A 205 -8.90 -3.68 -17.25
C VAL A 205 -9.17 -2.84 -18.50
N GLU A 206 -9.91 -3.38 -19.47
CA GLU A 206 -10.32 -2.66 -20.67
C GLU A 206 -11.24 -1.47 -20.35
N LYS A 207 -12.24 -1.64 -19.48
CA LYS A 207 -13.15 -0.55 -19.09
C LYS A 207 -12.36 0.59 -18.43
N TRP A 208 -11.49 0.28 -17.47
CA TRP A 208 -10.65 1.28 -16.81
C TRP A 208 -9.62 1.91 -17.75
N GLY A 209 -9.03 1.11 -18.65
CA GLY A 209 -8.09 1.58 -19.67
C GLY A 209 -8.73 2.56 -20.64
N LYS A 210 -9.98 2.32 -21.07
CA LYS A 210 -10.76 3.26 -21.90
C LYS A 210 -11.03 4.58 -21.17
N VAL A 211 -11.46 4.50 -19.90
CA VAL A 211 -11.67 5.69 -19.05
C VAL A 211 -10.37 6.50 -18.91
N ALA A 212 -9.24 5.84 -18.69
CA ALA A 212 -7.93 6.49 -18.61
C ALA A 212 -7.53 7.16 -19.94
N TYR A 213 -7.67 6.43 -21.05
CA TYR A 213 -7.30 6.87 -22.39
C TYR A 213 -8.14 8.07 -22.89
N GLU A 214 -9.46 8.04 -22.67
CA GLU A 214 -10.37 9.13 -23.03
C GLU A 214 -9.99 10.45 -22.32
N ASN A 215 -9.55 10.36 -21.06
CA ASN A 215 -9.17 11.50 -20.23
C ASN A 215 -7.66 11.79 -20.24
N LYS A 216 -6.89 11.12 -21.12
CA LYS A 216 -5.45 11.30 -21.27
C LYS A 216 -4.70 11.16 -19.93
N ALA A 217 -5.15 10.20 -19.12
CA ALA A 217 -4.60 9.85 -17.82
C ALA A 217 -3.90 8.49 -17.90
N MET A 218 -2.92 8.27 -17.03
CA MET A 218 -2.14 7.04 -16.98
C MET A 218 -2.66 6.13 -15.88
N LEU A 219 -3.23 4.98 -16.22
CA LEU A 219 -3.63 3.96 -15.25
C LEU A 219 -2.39 3.18 -14.76
N VAL A 220 -2.20 3.12 -13.46
CA VAL A 220 -1.18 2.29 -12.81
C VAL A 220 -1.87 1.30 -11.89
N THR A 221 -1.65 0.01 -12.13
CA THR A 221 -2.28 -1.11 -11.41
C THR A 221 -1.31 -2.29 -11.30
N ASP A 222 -1.69 -3.36 -10.62
CA ASP A 222 -0.84 -4.53 -10.39
C ASP A 222 -1.42 -5.79 -11.05
N PHE A 223 -0.55 -6.73 -11.38
CA PHE A 223 -0.92 -8.11 -11.65
C PHE A 223 -1.08 -8.89 -10.34
N ALA A 224 -1.61 -10.11 -10.42
CA ALA A 224 -1.88 -10.97 -9.27
C ALA A 224 -0.65 -11.15 -8.37
N ASP A 225 -0.89 -11.24 -7.06
CA ASP A 225 0.12 -11.62 -6.09
C ASP A 225 0.36 -13.14 -6.19
N LEU A 226 1.52 -13.54 -6.68
CA LEU A 226 1.90 -14.93 -6.98
C LEU A 226 3.27 -15.23 -6.38
N ASP A 227 3.58 -16.51 -6.18
CA ASP A 227 4.77 -16.93 -5.43
C ASP A 227 6.00 -17.16 -6.31
N GLN A 228 5.82 -17.42 -7.60
CA GLN A 228 6.90 -17.71 -8.53
C GLN A 228 6.85 -16.87 -9.81
N PRO A 229 8.02 -16.54 -10.40
CA PRO A 229 8.09 -15.80 -11.65
C PRO A 229 7.48 -16.54 -12.84
N ASP A 230 7.63 -17.87 -12.89
CA ASP A 230 7.08 -18.70 -13.97
C ASP A 230 5.54 -18.66 -13.95
N ASP A 231 4.92 -18.74 -12.77
CA ASP A 231 3.46 -18.60 -12.61
C ASP A 231 2.96 -17.23 -13.08
N VAL A 232 3.72 -16.16 -12.81
CA VAL A 232 3.40 -14.81 -13.30
C VAL A 232 3.39 -14.79 -14.82
N ILE A 233 4.41 -15.36 -15.46
CA ILE A 233 4.52 -15.39 -16.92
C ILE A 233 3.37 -16.20 -17.52
N ASP A 234 3.10 -17.39 -16.99
CA ASP A 234 2.09 -18.30 -17.51
C ASP A 234 0.68 -17.75 -17.34
N LEU A 235 0.33 -17.29 -16.13
CA LEU A 235 -1.00 -16.74 -15.85
C LEU A 235 -1.24 -15.42 -16.56
N PHE A 236 -0.22 -14.55 -16.68
CA PHE A 236 -0.36 -13.29 -17.41
C PHE A 236 -0.56 -13.53 -18.92
N THR A 237 0.20 -14.47 -19.48
CA THR A 237 0.06 -14.87 -20.89
C THR A 237 -1.33 -15.47 -21.13
N ALA A 238 -1.83 -16.30 -20.21
CA ALA A 238 -3.17 -16.87 -20.29
C ALA A 238 -4.30 -15.82 -20.12
N ALA A 239 -4.09 -14.81 -19.27
CA ALA A 239 -5.07 -13.74 -19.04
C ALA A 239 -5.24 -12.80 -20.23
N ASN A 240 -4.28 -12.79 -21.17
CA ASN A 240 -4.29 -12.01 -22.41
C ASN A 240 -4.61 -10.52 -22.16
N LEU A 241 -3.89 -9.94 -21.19
CA LEU A 241 -4.04 -8.55 -20.76
C LEU A 241 -3.25 -7.56 -21.62
N THR A 242 -2.53 -8.00 -22.66
CA THR A 242 -1.93 -7.11 -23.65
C THR A 242 -2.73 -7.08 -24.95
N GLY A 243 -2.55 -6.03 -25.75
CA GLY A 243 -3.26 -5.89 -27.01
C GLY A 243 -2.84 -4.66 -27.80
N ALA A 244 -3.23 -4.63 -29.08
CA ALA A 244 -2.88 -3.57 -30.02
C ALA A 244 -3.88 -2.38 -29.98
N ASP A 245 -4.85 -2.40 -29.08
CA ASP A 245 -5.79 -1.30 -28.90
C ASP A 245 -5.13 -0.10 -28.23
N ALA A 246 -5.34 1.09 -28.78
CA ALA A 246 -4.71 2.32 -28.30
C ALA A 246 -4.93 2.58 -26.80
N PHE A 247 -6.09 2.22 -26.22
CA PHE A 247 -6.34 2.46 -24.80
C PHE A 247 -5.36 1.71 -23.86
N ARG A 248 -4.74 0.61 -24.33
CA ARG A 248 -3.74 -0.12 -23.55
C ARG A 248 -2.42 0.61 -23.43
N SER A 249 -2.15 1.62 -24.27
CA SER A 249 -0.98 2.50 -24.08
C SER A 249 -1.11 3.32 -22.80
N ASN A 250 -2.33 3.50 -22.31
CA ASN A 250 -2.62 4.24 -21.09
C ASN A 250 -2.75 3.32 -19.85
N VAL A 251 -2.23 2.09 -19.91
CA VAL A 251 -2.21 1.17 -18.76
C VAL A 251 -0.81 0.63 -18.50
N ILE A 252 -0.36 0.79 -17.24
CA ILE A 252 0.85 0.21 -16.68
C ILE A 252 0.43 -0.85 -15.67
N MET A 253 1.05 -2.04 -15.76
CA MET A 253 0.80 -3.14 -14.84
C MET A 253 2.10 -3.58 -14.18
N THR A 254 2.19 -3.41 -12.87
CA THR A 254 3.31 -3.86 -12.06
C THR A 254 3.17 -5.33 -11.68
N CYS A 255 4.28 -6.03 -11.47
CA CYS A 255 4.28 -7.40 -10.94
C CYS A 255 5.41 -7.58 -9.93
N ASN A 256 5.37 -8.71 -9.20
CA ASN A 256 6.19 -8.97 -8.03
C ASN A 256 5.89 -7.97 -6.91
N TRP A 257 5.04 -8.36 -5.97
CA TRP A 257 4.57 -7.45 -4.93
C TRP A 257 5.69 -7.11 -3.94
N LEU A 258 5.52 -5.96 -3.28
CA LEU A 258 6.47 -5.42 -2.32
C LEU A 258 6.25 -6.06 -0.95
N VAL A 259 7.32 -6.33 -0.20
CA VAL A 259 7.20 -6.78 1.20
C VAL A 259 6.98 -5.57 2.09
N GLY A 260 5.74 -5.36 2.53
CA GLY A 260 5.37 -4.21 3.37
C GLY A 260 5.65 -4.42 4.86
N ARG A 261 5.58 -5.67 5.34
CA ARG A 261 5.96 -6.08 6.69
C ARG A 261 6.39 -7.54 6.65
N GLY A 262 7.51 -7.86 7.30
CA GLY A 262 7.95 -9.24 7.46
C GLY A 262 7.00 -10.04 8.35
N LYS A 263 6.97 -11.35 8.15
CA LYS A 263 6.16 -12.28 8.93
C LYS A 263 6.51 -12.24 10.41
N VAL A 264 5.49 -12.32 11.24
CA VAL A 264 5.65 -12.44 12.69
C VAL A 264 5.69 -13.91 13.06
N SER A 265 6.90 -14.48 13.09
CA SER A 265 7.13 -15.89 13.42
C SER A 265 6.59 -16.29 14.80
N GLU A 266 6.54 -15.34 15.75
CA GLU A 266 6.05 -15.56 17.12
C GLU A 266 4.57 -15.93 17.19
N VAL A 267 3.78 -15.51 16.20
CA VAL A 267 2.33 -15.76 16.14
C VAL A 267 1.94 -16.76 15.05
N GLY A 268 2.93 -17.35 14.37
CA GLY A 268 2.73 -18.35 13.34
C GLY A 268 2.29 -17.81 11.97
N GLU A 269 2.58 -16.54 11.65
CA GLU A 269 2.44 -16.07 10.26
C GLU A 269 3.44 -16.81 9.35
N GLU A 270 2.92 -17.53 8.35
CA GLU A 270 3.76 -18.24 7.38
C GLU A 270 4.33 -17.29 6.33
N ASP A 271 3.50 -16.32 5.90
CA ASP A 271 3.75 -15.39 4.81
C ASP A 271 3.99 -13.96 5.29
N ASP A 272 4.81 -13.24 4.53
CA ASP A 272 4.98 -11.80 4.72
C ASP A 272 3.72 -11.03 4.29
N LEU A 273 3.54 -9.83 4.83
CA LEU A 273 2.52 -8.90 4.33
C LEU A 273 3.02 -8.27 3.03
N THR A 274 2.41 -8.67 1.93
CA THR A 274 2.67 -8.09 0.61
C THR A 274 1.84 -6.82 0.39
N VAL A 275 2.38 -5.89 -0.39
CA VAL A 275 1.74 -4.63 -0.76
C VAL A 275 1.88 -4.42 -2.27
N PRO A 276 0.84 -3.94 -2.96
CA PRO A 276 0.92 -3.68 -4.39
C PRO A 276 1.98 -2.61 -4.72
N GLY A 277 2.74 -2.83 -5.79
CA GLY A 277 3.82 -1.95 -6.23
C GLY A 277 3.35 -0.71 -7.01
N SER A 278 2.13 -0.73 -7.56
CA SER A 278 1.61 0.37 -8.38
C SER A 278 1.55 1.71 -7.67
N ALA A 279 1.20 1.73 -6.37
CA ALA A 279 1.13 2.97 -5.58
C ALA A 279 2.52 3.59 -5.39
N ALA A 280 3.52 2.77 -5.07
CA ALA A 280 4.91 3.19 -4.94
C ALA A 280 5.46 3.71 -6.28
N LEU A 281 5.20 2.99 -7.38
CA LEU A 281 5.58 3.40 -8.73
C LEU A 281 4.92 4.72 -9.12
N ALA A 282 3.62 4.87 -8.89
CA ALA A 282 2.89 6.09 -9.19
C ALA A 282 3.43 7.29 -8.38
N GLY A 283 3.83 7.07 -7.13
CA GLY A 283 4.50 8.08 -6.31
C GLY A 283 5.80 8.56 -6.96
N LYS A 284 6.68 7.63 -7.37
CA LYS A 284 7.91 7.98 -8.09
C LYS A 284 7.65 8.61 -9.46
N MET A 285 6.61 8.19 -10.17
CA MET A 285 6.18 8.79 -11.44
C MET A 285 5.66 10.23 -11.29
N TYR A 286 5.12 10.59 -10.12
CA TYR A 286 4.72 11.96 -9.80
C TYR A 286 5.95 12.87 -9.66
N TYR A 287 7.00 12.38 -8.99
CA TYR A 287 8.25 13.12 -8.78
C TYR A 287 9.11 13.22 -10.05
N THR A 288 9.21 12.12 -10.80
CA THR A 288 10.14 11.97 -11.92
C THR A 288 9.68 12.79 -13.12
N LEU A 289 10.64 13.41 -13.82
CA LEU A 289 10.37 14.14 -15.06
C LEU A 289 9.65 13.23 -16.06
N MET A 290 8.59 13.73 -16.67
CA MET A 290 7.66 12.93 -17.48
C MET A 290 8.29 12.20 -18.67
N SER A 291 9.33 12.77 -19.29
CA SER A 291 10.08 12.14 -20.38
C SER A 291 10.98 10.99 -19.91
N GLN A 292 11.31 10.97 -18.62
CA GLN A 292 12.11 9.92 -18.02
C GLN A 292 11.24 8.76 -17.56
N VAL A 293 11.80 7.56 -17.72
CA VAL A 293 11.17 6.34 -17.22
C VAL A 293 11.49 6.18 -15.74
N THR A 294 10.49 5.79 -14.97
CA THR A 294 10.63 5.45 -13.56
C THR A 294 11.13 4.01 -13.45
N ALA A 295 12.35 3.77 -13.94
CA ALA A 295 12.94 2.45 -14.03
C ALA A 295 14.42 2.44 -13.67
N GLY A 296 14.89 1.28 -13.22
CA GLY A 296 16.28 1.04 -12.85
C GLY A 296 16.75 1.83 -11.63
N LYS A 297 18.05 1.75 -11.34
CA LYS A 297 18.62 2.23 -10.06
C LYS A 297 18.46 3.73 -9.82
N LYS A 298 18.49 4.56 -10.86
CA LYS A 298 18.51 6.02 -10.73
C LYS A 298 17.11 6.62 -10.53
N HIS A 299 16.13 6.16 -11.31
CA HIS A 299 14.79 6.76 -11.36
C HIS A 299 13.69 5.80 -10.91
N GLY A 300 13.95 4.50 -10.87
CA GLY A 300 12.99 3.48 -10.43
C GLY A 300 13.13 3.02 -8.98
N ALA A 301 14.11 3.52 -8.23
CA ALA A 301 14.34 3.13 -6.84
C ALA A 301 13.17 3.56 -5.94
N ILE A 302 12.60 2.62 -5.20
CA ILE A 302 11.47 2.80 -4.29
C ILE A 302 11.99 3.01 -2.86
N ASN A 303 11.40 3.95 -2.15
CA ASN A 303 11.73 4.27 -0.76
C ASN A 303 10.82 3.49 0.21
N ASP A 304 11.30 3.29 1.44
CA ASP A 304 10.58 2.64 2.56
C ASP A 304 10.09 1.22 2.27
N ILE A 305 10.89 0.46 1.53
CA ILE A 305 10.63 -0.95 1.28
C ILE A 305 11.95 -1.73 1.26
N ASP A 306 11.98 -2.86 1.96
CA ASP A 306 13.20 -3.64 2.18
C ASP A 306 13.30 -4.87 1.26
N GLY A 307 12.20 -5.27 0.63
CA GLY A 307 12.15 -6.49 -0.17
C GLY A 307 11.00 -6.57 -1.17
N VAL A 308 11.11 -7.57 -2.03
CA VAL A 308 10.08 -8.03 -2.96
C VAL A 308 9.77 -9.48 -2.64
N LYS A 309 8.63 -9.97 -3.10
CA LYS A 309 8.17 -11.32 -2.76
C LYS A 309 9.11 -12.44 -3.21
N PHE A 310 9.68 -12.32 -4.40
CA PHE A 310 10.69 -13.25 -4.91
C PHE A 310 11.76 -12.53 -5.72
N ASP A 311 12.98 -13.08 -5.71
CA ASP A 311 14.09 -12.57 -6.49
C ASP A 311 13.93 -12.94 -7.97
N LEU A 312 14.31 -12.01 -8.85
CA LEU A 312 14.19 -12.17 -10.29
C LEU A 312 15.57 -12.21 -10.95
N LYS A 313 15.82 -13.22 -11.78
CA LYS A 313 17.01 -13.27 -12.62
C LYS A 313 16.90 -12.28 -13.76
N LYS A 314 18.03 -11.82 -14.29
CA LYS A 314 18.07 -10.94 -15.47
C LYS A 314 17.23 -11.45 -16.64
N SER A 315 17.28 -12.75 -16.95
CA SER A 315 16.49 -13.36 -18.03
C SER A 315 14.98 -13.28 -17.78
N GLU A 316 14.55 -13.44 -16.53
CA GLU A 316 13.15 -13.36 -16.12
C GLU A 316 12.65 -11.91 -16.18
N ILE A 317 13.46 -10.95 -15.73
CA ILE A 317 13.18 -9.50 -15.87
C ILE A 317 12.97 -9.13 -17.33
N SER A 318 13.88 -9.53 -18.22
CA SER A 318 13.77 -9.26 -19.65
C SER A 318 12.52 -9.92 -20.28
N HIS A 319 12.10 -11.08 -19.77
CA HIS A 319 10.89 -11.75 -20.24
C HIS A 319 9.62 -11.00 -19.77
N LEU A 320 9.54 -10.65 -18.49
CA LEU A 320 8.45 -9.86 -17.91
C LEU A 320 8.30 -8.49 -18.60
N GLU A 321 9.42 -7.83 -18.91
CA GLU A 321 9.40 -6.59 -19.70
C GLU A 321 8.82 -6.85 -21.11
N ARG A 322 9.24 -7.92 -21.79
CA ARG A 322 8.80 -8.21 -23.16
C ARG A 322 7.29 -8.45 -23.25
N ILE A 323 6.70 -9.10 -22.24
CA ILE A 323 5.25 -9.33 -22.19
C ILE A 323 4.47 -8.10 -21.72
N GLY A 324 5.13 -6.99 -21.35
CA GLY A 324 4.47 -5.72 -21.04
C GLY A 324 4.26 -5.44 -19.55
N LEU A 325 4.86 -6.23 -18.66
CA LEU A 325 4.82 -6.00 -17.21
C LEU A 325 5.95 -5.07 -16.75
N VAL A 326 5.74 -4.49 -15.57
CA VAL A 326 6.74 -3.73 -14.81
C VAL A 326 7.11 -4.49 -13.54
N PRO A 327 8.15 -5.36 -13.58
CA PRO A 327 8.58 -6.09 -12.40
C PRO A 327 9.22 -5.16 -11.36
N MET A 328 8.88 -5.39 -10.09
CA MET A 328 9.68 -4.90 -8.97
C MET A 328 10.82 -5.89 -8.71
N VAL A 329 12.02 -5.36 -8.54
CA VAL A 329 13.25 -6.15 -8.33
C VAL A 329 13.98 -5.60 -7.12
N ASN A 330 14.57 -6.49 -6.31
CA ASN A 330 15.45 -6.09 -5.21
C ASN A 330 16.91 -6.31 -5.64
N GLU A 331 17.62 -5.22 -5.92
CA GLU A 331 19.00 -5.29 -6.39
C GLU A 331 19.85 -4.24 -5.68
N TYR A 332 21.07 -4.61 -5.29
CA TYR A 332 22.00 -3.72 -4.57
C TYR A 332 21.43 -3.16 -3.24
N GLY A 333 20.58 -3.94 -2.55
CA GLY A 333 19.96 -3.53 -1.30
C GLY A 333 18.91 -2.41 -1.46
N LYS A 334 18.33 -2.26 -2.66
CA LYS A 334 17.20 -1.38 -2.92
C LYS A 334 16.20 -2.05 -3.84
N VAL A 335 14.92 -1.88 -3.54
CA VAL A 335 13.86 -2.25 -4.46
C VAL A 335 13.69 -1.19 -5.53
N MET A 336 13.49 -1.62 -6.77
CA MET A 336 13.26 -0.72 -7.90
C MET A 336 12.30 -1.33 -8.91
N ALA A 337 11.57 -0.48 -9.62
CA ALA A 337 10.82 -0.88 -10.80
C ALA A 337 11.75 -1.05 -12.00
N PHE A 338 11.53 -2.09 -12.81
CA PHE A 338 12.40 -2.40 -13.95
C PHE A 338 11.61 -2.65 -15.23
N SER A 339 11.04 -1.59 -15.83
CA SER A 339 10.47 -1.59 -17.19
C SER A 339 9.94 -0.19 -17.52
N ALA A 340 9.81 0.09 -18.81
CA ALA A 340 9.15 1.28 -19.32
C ALA A 340 7.81 0.97 -20.04
N LYS A 341 7.35 -0.28 -19.95
CA LYS A 341 6.30 -0.81 -20.82
C LYS A 341 4.89 -0.47 -20.37
N THR A 342 4.00 -0.42 -21.36
CA THR A 342 2.55 -0.40 -21.21
C THR A 342 1.99 -1.76 -21.64
N LEU A 343 0.68 -1.97 -21.46
CA LEU A 343 -0.01 -3.15 -21.97
C LEU A 343 -0.23 -3.13 -23.50
N PHE A 344 0.20 -2.07 -24.19
CA PHE A 344 0.13 -1.97 -25.64
C PHE A 344 1.24 -2.83 -26.28
N ASN A 345 0.87 -3.73 -27.18
CA ASN A 345 1.81 -4.61 -27.89
C ASN A 345 1.77 -4.45 -29.43
N GLY A 346 1.10 -3.43 -29.94
CA GLY A 346 1.07 -3.13 -31.38
C GLY A 346 2.38 -2.52 -31.91
N ASP A 347 2.45 -2.29 -33.22
CA ASP A 347 3.69 -1.91 -33.92
C ASP A 347 4.27 -0.54 -33.51
N ASN A 348 3.44 0.35 -32.95
CA ASN A 348 3.90 1.66 -32.50
C ASN A 348 4.68 1.56 -31.19
N ILE A 349 6.00 1.49 -31.31
CA ILE A 349 6.96 1.42 -30.18
C ILE A 349 6.79 2.58 -29.19
N GLY A 350 6.35 3.76 -29.66
CA GLY A 350 6.08 4.91 -28.79
C GLY A 350 4.94 4.63 -27.80
N LEU A 351 3.86 3.97 -28.27
CA LEU A 351 2.72 3.61 -27.43
C LEU A 351 3.02 2.45 -26.48
N GLN A 352 4.06 1.65 -26.77
CA GLN A 352 4.55 0.63 -25.86
C GLN A 352 5.34 1.22 -24.67
N THR A 353 5.68 2.52 -24.69
CA THR A 353 6.54 3.14 -23.68
C THR A 353 5.78 4.21 -22.90
N TYR A 354 5.57 4.02 -21.58
CA TYR A 354 4.69 4.92 -20.83
C TYR A 354 5.19 6.35 -20.74
N SER A 355 6.52 6.60 -20.72
CA SER A 355 7.05 7.97 -20.67
C SER A 355 6.70 8.76 -21.93
N VAL A 356 6.75 8.10 -23.09
CA VAL A 356 6.36 8.67 -24.38
C VAL A 356 4.87 9.02 -24.39
N VAL A 357 4.01 8.09 -23.96
CA VAL A 357 2.56 8.29 -23.88
C VAL A 357 2.24 9.48 -22.98
N ARG A 358 2.85 9.56 -21.79
CA ARG A 358 2.65 10.67 -20.86
C ARG A 358 3.06 12.01 -21.47
N VAL A 359 4.20 12.08 -22.16
CA VAL A 359 4.65 13.31 -22.86
C VAL A 359 3.63 13.72 -23.94
N PHE A 360 3.12 12.78 -24.73
CA PHE A 360 2.11 13.06 -25.75
C PHE A 360 0.79 13.55 -25.14
N ASP A 361 0.33 12.92 -24.07
CA ASP A 361 -0.88 13.33 -23.35
C ASP A 361 -0.73 14.73 -22.77
N TYR A 362 0.44 15.07 -22.19
CA TYR A 362 0.74 16.40 -21.69
C TYR A 362 0.76 17.46 -22.80
N VAL A 363 1.48 17.21 -23.90
CA VAL A 363 1.55 18.16 -25.02
C VAL A 363 0.16 18.39 -25.61
N THR A 364 -0.64 17.33 -25.75
CA THR A 364 -2.03 17.42 -26.23
C THR A 364 -2.87 18.31 -25.31
N LYS A 365 -2.79 18.09 -23.99
CA LYS A 365 -3.50 18.92 -22.99
C LYS A 365 -3.13 20.39 -23.08
N VAL A 366 -1.84 20.72 -23.17
CA VAL A 366 -1.38 22.11 -23.25
C VAL A 366 -1.82 22.77 -24.55
N LEU A 367 -1.71 22.06 -25.68
CA LEU A 367 -2.16 22.58 -26.98
C LEU A 367 -3.67 22.79 -27.02
N PHE A 368 -4.46 21.91 -26.38
CA PHE A 368 -5.91 22.08 -26.29
C PHE A 368 -6.29 23.30 -25.45
N ASP A 369 -5.71 23.51 -24.26
CA ASP A 369 -5.94 24.73 -23.47
C ASP A 369 -5.57 25.99 -24.27
N PHE A 370 -4.43 25.95 -24.97
CA PHE A 370 -3.99 27.06 -25.80
C PHE A 370 -4.97 27.37 -26.95
N LEU A 371 -5.35 26.36 -27.73
CA LEU A 371 -6.25 26.51 -28.87
C LEU A 371 -7.67 26.91 -28.45
N ASN A 372 -8.17 26.36 -27.32
CA ASN A 372 -9.48 26.71 -26.78
C ASN A 372 -9.57 28.20 -26.43
N ARG A 373 -8.49 28.80 -25.90
CA ARG A 373 -8.44 30.24 -25.59
C ARG A 373 -8.41 31.14 -26.83
N ARG A 374 -8.02 30.57 -27.97
CA ARG A 374 -7.92 31.24 -29.28
C ARG A 374 -9.11 30.94 -30.18
N ALA A 375 -10.04 30.11 -29.72
CA ALA A 375 -11.28 29.83 -30.43
C ALA A 375 -12.06 31.12 -30.69
N PHE A 376 -12.78 31.17 -31.81
CA PHE A 376 -13.56 32.34 -32.28
C PHE A 376 -12.74 33.57 -32.69
N GLU A 377 -11.40 33.51 -32.69
CA GLU A 377 -10.59 34.54 -33.35
C GLU A 377 -10.72 34.42 -34.89
N ASN A 378 -10.77 35.55 -35.60
CA ASN A 378 -10.83 35.56 -37.05
C ASN A 378 -9.55 34.95 -37.65
N TRP A 379 -9.70 33.90 -38.45
CA TRP A 379 -8.58 33.27 -39.15
C TRP A 379 -8.07 34.17 -40.29
N THR A 380 -6.90 34.75 -40.10
CA THR A 380 -6.16 35.54 -41.10
C THR A 380 -4.72 35.05 -41.17
N SER A 381 -3.99 35.36 -42.25
CA SER A 381 -2.57 35.02 -42.36
C SER A 381 -1.73 35.55 -41.20
N LYS A 382 -2.13 36.70 -40.62
CA LYS A 382 -1.47 37.27 -39.43
C LYS A 382 -1.76 36.45 -38.17
N THR A 383 -3.01 36.05 -37.96
CA THR A 383 -3.42 35.19 -36.85
C THR A 383 -2.74 33.83 -36.94
N GLU A 384 -2.68 33.21 -38.13
CA GLU A 384 -1.99 31.95 -38.36
C GLU A 384 -0.50 32.06 -37.99
N GLN A 385 0.19 33.11 -38.46
CA GLN A 385 1.60 33.31 -38.18
C GLN A 385 1.86 33.53 -36.68
N ASP A 386 1.01 34.28 -35.99
CA ASP A 386 1.10 34.50 -34.54
C ASP A 386 0.88 33.20 -33.74
N LEU A 387 -0.20 32.46 -34.05
CA LEU A 387 -0.50 31.17 -33.41
C LEU A 387 0.63 30.16 -33.66
N ARG A 388 1.11 30.06 -34.89
CA ARG A 388 2.24 29.19 -35.24
C ARG A 388 3.48 29.59 -34.44
N GLY A 389 3.78 30.88 -34.33
CA GLY A 389 4.91 31.38 -33.55
C GLY A 389 4.81 31.04 -32.06
N GLN A 390 3.62 31.12 -31.47
CA GLN A 390 3.38 30.75 -30.07
C GLN A 390 3.49 29.24 -29.84
N ILE A 391 2.96 28.42 -30.74
CA ILE A 391 3.10 26.94 -30.70
C ILE A 391 4.58 26.56 -30.81
N VAL A 392 5.32 27.13 -31.77
CA VAL A 392 6.76 26.89 -31.93
C VAL A 392 7.52 27.27 -30.67
N LYS A 393 7.24 28.46 -30.10
CA LYS A 393 7.88 28.91 -28.84
C LYS A 393 7.61 27.95 -27.67
N PHE A 394 6.41 27.41 -27.57
CA PHE A 394 6.08 26.40 -26.56
C PHE A 394 6.87 25.11 -26.81
N LEU A 395 6.83 24.56 -28.03
CA LEU A 395 7.52 23.32 -28.38
C LEU A 395 9.04 23.44 -28.22
N ASP A 396 9.63 24.58 -28.59
CA ASP A 396 11.04 24.90 -28.35
C ASP A 396 11.36 24.92 -26.84
N SER A 397 10.44 25.41 -26.00
CA SER A 397 10.67 25.48 -24.54
C SER A 397 10.74 24.10 -23.86
N ILE A 398 10.14 23.09 -24.49
CA ILE A 398 10.14 21.70 -24.02
C ILE A 398 11.07 20.79 -24.85
N GLN A 399 11.79 21.36 -25.83
CA GLN A 399 12.78 20.67 -26.64
C GLN A 399 14.19 20.80 -26.06
N GLY A 400 14.97 19.72 -26.13
CA GLY A 400 16.40 19.74 -25.85
C GLY A 400 16.83 18.76 -24.74
N PRO A 401 18.14 18.70 -24.44
CA PRO A 401 18.67 17.78 -23.43
C PRO A 401 17.99 18.03 -22.08
N ASP A 402 17.62 16.94 -21.40
CA ASP A 402 16.87 16.94 -20.14
C ASP A 402 15.48 17.61 -20.20
N ARG A 403 14.91 17.80 -21.40
CA ARG A 403 13.53 18.27 -21.60
C ARG A 403 12.59 17.13 -21.98
N LEU A 404 11.39 17.47 -22.46
CA LEU A 404 10.33 16.50 -22.71
C LEU A 404 10.48 15.81 -24.08
N ILE A 405 10.95 16.55 -25.08
CA ILE A 405 11.04 16.08 -26.47
C ILE A 405 12.44 16.34 -27.05
N GLU A 406 12.85 15.48 -27.98
CA GLU A 406 14.12 15.63 -28.67
C GLU A 406 14.00 16.68 -29.79
N ARG A 407 12.91 16.60 -30.57
CA ARG A 407 12.66 17.44 -31.74
C ARG A 407 11.19 17.41 -32.13
N PHE A 408 10.73 18.44 -32.83
CA PHE A 408 9.38 18.49 -33.40
C PHE A 408 9.40 19.07 -34.82
N LYS A 409 8.32 18.83 -35.56
CA LYS A 409 8.05 19.45 -36.85
C LYS A 409 6.55 19.64 -37.03
N ILE A 410 6.12 20.87 -37.28
CA ILE A 410 4.73 21.16 -37.67
C ILE A 410 4.59 20.81 -39.14
N MET A 411 3.80 19.78 -39.44
CA MET A 411 3.58 19.27 -40.79
C MET A 411 2.47 20.05 -41.50
N ARG A 412 1.41 20.37 -40.76
CA ARG A 412 0.24 21.06 -41.26
C ARG A 412 -0.27 22.03 -40.20
N PHE A 413 -0.56 23.25 -40.61
CA PHE A 413 -1.27 24.21 -39.78
C PHE A 413 -2.05 25.15 -40.68
N GLU A 414 -3.25 24.73 -41.08
CA GLU A 414 -4.05 25.43 -42.07
C GLU A 414 -5.54 25.23 -41.84
N ARG A 415 -6.35 26.11 -42.40
CA ARG A 415 -7.82 26.00 -42.38
C ARG A 415 -8.28 24.98 -43.41
N ASP A 416 -9.29 24.20 -43.08
CA ASP A 416 -9.91 23.24 -43.99
C ASP A 416 -10.58 23.95 -45.18
N ASP A 417 -10.42 23.38 -46.37
CA ASP A 417 -10.92 23.95 -47.63
C ASP A 417 -12.45 23.87 -47.75
N LEU A 418 -13.06 22.84 -47.16
CA LEU A 418 -14.50 22.58 -47.21
C LEU A 418 -15.22 23.18 -45.99
N GLN A 419 -14.62 23.05 -44.81
CA GLN A 419 -15.16 23.53 -43.53
C GLN A 419 -14.32 24.68 -42.96
N LYS A 420 -14.69 25.93 -43.28
CA LYS A 420 -13.91 27.12 -42.86
C LYS A 420 -13.84 27.35 -41.35
N ASP A 421 -14.63 26.65 -40.57
CA ASP A 421 -14.62 26.62 -39.11
C ASP A 421 -13.62 25.62 -38.53
N LYS A 422 -13.02 24.75 -39.36
CA LYS A 422 -12.07 23.72 -38.95
C LYS A 422 -10.64 24.11 -39.31
N ILE A 423 -9.73 23.95 -38.35
CA ILE A 423 -8.29 24.16 -38.52
C ILE A 423 -7.58 22.85 -38.25
N HIS A 424 -6.72 22.43 -39.18
CA HIS A 424 -5.88 21.25 -39.02
C HIS A 424 -4.53 21.65 -38.42
N LEU A 425 -4.11 20.96 -37.36
CA LEU A 425 -2.79 21.10 -36.75
C LEU A 425 -2.17 19.72 -36.62
N ASP A 426 -1.20 19.43 -37.49
CA ASP A 426 -0.45 18.17 -37.46
C ASP A 426 0.97 18.44 -37.00
N ILE A 427 1.37 17.84 -35.88
CA ILE A 427 2.70 18.00 -35.29
C ILE A 427 3.33 16.63 -35.17
N HIS A 428 4.50 16.46 -35.80
CA HIS A 428 5.35 15.31 -35.57
C HIS A 428 6.27 15.62 -34.38
N ILE A 429 6.22 14.79 -33.34
CA ILE A 429 7.09 14.92 -32.16
C ILE A 429 7.96 13.66 -32.07
N THR A 430 9.27 13.85 -31.91
CA THR A 430 10.20 12.77 -31.57
C THR A 430 10.49 12.81 -30.07
N PRO A 431 10.01 11.84 -29.29
CA PRO A 431 10.24 11.76 -27.86
C PRO A 431 11.59 11.13 -27.54
N TYR A 432 12.02 11.23 -26.28
CA TYR A 432 13.15 10.46 -25.78
C TYR A 432 12.76 9.00 -25.56
N PHE A 433 13.60 8.08 -26.05
CA PHE A 433 13.49 6.67 -25.73
C PHE A 433 14.57 6.28 -24.70
N PRO A 434 14.22 5.47 -23.69
CA PRO A 434 15.20 4.96 -22.75
C PRO A 434 16.18 4.00 -23.46
N ALA A 435 17.47 4.13 -23.16
CA ALA A 435 18.47 3.15 -23.60
C ALA A 435 18.23 1.80 -22.90
N LYS A 436 18.22 0.71 -23.67
CA LYS A 436 17.91 -0.64 -23.15
C LYS A 436 19.12 -1.54 -22.98
N SER A 437 20.08 -1.46 -23.90
CA SER A 437 21.26 -2.31 -23.92
C SER A 437 22.51 -1.49 -24.26
N PHE A 438 23.62 -1.90 -23.68
CA PHE A 438 24.94 -1.39 -24.02
C PHE A 438 25.70 -2.50 -24.74
N VAL A 439 26.21 -2.20 -25.94
CA VAL A 439 27.10 -3.11 -26.66
C VAL A 439 28.52 -2.68 -26.34
N VAL A 440 29.27 -3.56 -25.68
CA VAL A 440 30.69 -3.34 -25.39
C VAL A 440 31.50 -4.12 -26.41
N LYS A 441 32.26 -3.41 -27.25
CA LYS A 441 33.23 -3.99 -28.17
C LYS A 441 34.61 -3.83 -27.55
N LEU A 442 35.30 -4.94 -27.36
CA LEU A 442 36.70 -4.96 -26.92
C LEU A 442 37.54 -5.44 -28.10
N ASP A 443 38.34 -4.52 -28.63
CA ASP A 443 39.31 -4.79 -29.70
C ASP A 443 40.71 -4.86 -29.09
N GLY A 444 41.41 -5.96 -29.33
CA GLY A 444 42.79 -6.15 -28.89
C GLY A 444 43.75 -6.12 -30.08
N GLN A 445 44.79 -5.28 -30.01
CA GLN A 445 45.96 -5.37 -30.89
C GLN A 445 47.11 -6.03 -30.14
N LYS A 446 47.77 -7.01 -30.77
CA LYS A 446 49.07 -7.52 -30.32
C LYS A 446 50.15 -6.72 -31.05
N GLY A 447 51.13 -6.23 -30.31
CA GLY A 447 52.28 -5.53 -30.89
C GLY A 447 52.97 -6.35 -31.99
N GLU A 448 53.35 -5.62 -33.04
CA GLU A 448 54.22 -5.94 -34.18
C GLU A 448 53.68 -6.67 -35.42
N ASP A 449 52.38 -7.00 -35.55
CA ASP A 449 51.81 -7.36 -36.87
C ASP A 449 50.35 -6.85 -37.00
N GLU A 450 50.12 -5.94 -37.95
CA GLU A 450 48.85 -5.20 -38.16
C GLU A 450 47.65 -6.05 -38.63
N GLU A 451 47.80 -7.35 -38.87
CA GLU A 451 46.78 -8.15 -39.58
C GLU A 451 45.89 -9.04 -38.71
N THR A 452 46.13 -9.19 -37.40
CA THR A 452 45.26 -10.04 -36.55
C THR A 452 44.39 -9.22 -35.60
N THR A 453 43.21 -8.81 -36.08
CA THR A 453 42.16 -8.21 -35.26
C THR A 453 41.28 -9.32 -34.66
N TRP A 454 41.35 -9.51 -33.35
CA TRP A 454 40.32 -10.27 -32.63
C TRP A 454 39.23 -9.31 -32.18
N SER A 455 38.03 -9.46 -32.76
CA SER A 455 36.85 -8.74 -32.29
C SER A 455 36.08 -9.64 -31.32
N SER A 456 35.82 -9.13 -30.12
CA SER A 456 34.88 -9.74 -29.19
C SER A 456 33.73 -8.76 -28.97
N GLU A 457 32.55 -9.13 -29.45
CA GLU A 457 31.33 -8.36 -29.30
C GLU A 457 30.52 -8.93 -28.12
N TYR A 458 30.48 -8.19 -27.02
CA TYR A 458 29.63 -8.52 -25.88
C TYR A 458 28.37 -7.66 -25.95
N ALA A 459 27.27 -8.27 -26.38
CA ALA A 459 25.96 -7.64 -26.31
C ALA A 459 25.34 -7.90 -24.93
N GLN A 460 25.25 -6.86 -24.09
CA GLN A 460 24.49 -6.93 -22.85
C GLN A 460 23.03 -6.56 -23.14
N GLN A 461 22.24 -7.55 -23.56
CA GLN A 461 20.78 -7.41 -23.77
C GLN A 461 20.02 -7.30 -22.45
#